data_AF-X1AIZ4-F1
#
_entry.id   AF-X1AIZ4-F1
#
_cell.length_a   1.000
_cell.length_b   1.000
_cell.length_c   1.000
_cell.angle_alpha   90.00
_cell.angle_beta   90.00
_cell.angle_gamma   90.00
#
_symmetry.space_group_name_H-M   'P 1'
#
loop_
_entity.id
_entity.type
_entity.pdbx_description
1 polymer ?
#
loop_
_entity_poly.entity_id
_entity_poly.type
_entity_poly.pdbx_seq_one_letter_code
_entity_poly.pdbx_strand_id
1 'polypeptide(L)'
;MEWGIINTENFKDIYEVPIKRWDPLSTVKITSEDFGVRSGRTRYYGHYSYISPIRGERPKGFKTIEEEKEFFDCSKEILKKHKDVFSSVIEGKQVYDDGGIPIGDVYTMIITQDEIRRDKPFSEKPHRIERIPEANKALTLINRYPSMARIVDPDIEKYVKDNLPSHLKLSRGINLVTISRHFYPYRQPGLLQTIHESF
;
A
#
# COMPACT_ATOMS: atom_id res chain seq x y z
N MET A 1 1.08 -4.95 -16.48
CA MET A 1 0.55 -3.62 -16.14
C MET A 1 1.47 -2.95 -15.13
N GLU A 2 2.36 -2.07 -15.58
CA GLU A 2 3.16 -1.22 -14.67
C GLU A 2 2.45 0.12 -14.42
N TRP A 3 2.63 0.71 -13.25
CA TRP A 3 2.11 2.03 -12.85
C TRP A 3 0.59 2.20 -12.98
N GLY A 4 -0.14 1.09 -13.11
CA GLY A 4 -1.58 1.05 -13.27
C GLY A 4 -2.04 1.55 -14.63
N ILE A 5 -1.20 1.43 -15.66
CA ILE A 5 -1.53 1.87 -17.02
C ILE A 5 -1.87 0.65 -17.88
N ILE A 6 -3.04 0.67 -18.49
CA ILE A 6 -3.50 -0.35 -19.43
C ILE A 6 -3.65 0.31 -20.79
N ASN A 7 -2.85 -0.15 -21.75
CA ASN A 7 -2.83 0.35 -23.11
C ASN A 7 -2.88 -0.78 -24.14
N THR A 8 -3.00 -0.45 -25.41
CA THR A 8 -3.08 -1.45 -26.49
C THR A 8 -1.85 -2.36 -26.59
N GLU A 9 -0.70 -1.92 -26.09
CA GLU A 9 0.55 -2.68 -26.12
C GLU A 9 0.63 -3.74 -25.02
N ASN A 10 0.01 -3.48 -23.86
CA ASN A 10 0.13 -4.34 -22.68
C ASN A 10 -1.13 -5.14 -22.35
N PHE A 11 -2.26 -4.81 -22.97
CA PHE A 11 -3.52 -5.52 -22.80
C PHE A 11 -3.56 -6.80 -23.64
N LYS A 12 -3.91 -7.93 -23.00
CA LYS A 12 -4.01 -9.24 -23.65
C LYS A 12 -5.37 -9.88 -23.45
N ASP A 13 -5.85 -9.90 -22.21
CA ASP A 13 -7.11 -10.55 -21.85
C ASP A 13 -7.87 -9.76 -20.78
N ILE A 14 -9.21 -9.92 -20.78
CA ILE A 14 -10.13 -9.29 -19.83
C ILE A 14 -9.93 -9.80 -18.40
N TYR A 15 -9.34 -10.98 -18.19
CA TYR A 15 -9.08 -11.52 -16.85
C TYR A 15 -7.69 -11.13 -16.31
N GLU A 16 -6.81 -10.59 -17.15
CA GLU A 16 -5.48 -10.11 -16.74
C GLU A 16 -5.50 -8.67 -16.21
N VAL A 17 -6.63 -7.96 -16.34
CA VAL A 17 -6.79 -6.61 -15.78
C VAL A 17 -7.25 -6.66 -14.31
N PRO A 18 -6.98 -5.61 -13.51
CA PRO A 18 -7.44 -5.57 -12.13
C PRO A 18 -8.96 -5.58 -12.04
N ILE A 19 -9.53 -6.67 -11.52
CA ILE A 19 -10.98 -6.83 -11.36
C ILE A 19 -11.33 -6.85 -9.88
N LYS A 20 -12.44 -6.20 -9.52
CA LYS A 20 -13.08 -6.35 -8.21
C LYS A 20 -14.45 -7.00 -8.38
N ARG A 21 -14.74 -7.95 -7.50
CA ARG A 21 -16.10 -8.47 -7.33
C ARG A 21 -16.92 -7.41 -6.61
N TRP A 22 -18.04 -7.03 -7.19
CA TRP A 22 -18.97 -6.12 -6.56
C TRP A 22 -19.99 -6.92 -5.76
N ASP A 23 -19.93 -6.85 -4.43
CA ASP A 23 -20.97 -7.42 -3.58
C ASP A 23 -22.06 -6.37 -3.31
N PRO A 24 -23.26 -6.50 -3.90
CA PRO A 24 -24.34 -5.56 -3.66
C PRO A 24 -24.76 -5.51 -2.18
N LEU A 25 -24.68 -6.63 -1.44
CA LEU A 25 -25.13 -6.72 -0.04
C LEU A 25 -24.23 -5.96 0.93
N SER A 26 -22.95 -5.80 0.59
CA SER A 26 -21.99 -5.03 1.39
C SER A 26 -22.34 -3.54 1.51
N THR A 27 -23.24 -3.03 0.65
CA THR A 27 -23.64 -1.61 0.61
C THR A 27 -25.09 -1.34 1.03
N VAL A 28 -25.87 -2.38 1.32
CA VAL A 28 -27.30 -2.23 1.67
C VAL A 28 -27.45 -1.78 3.11
N LYS A 29 -28.22 -0.71 3.34
CA LYS A 29 -28.61 -0.28 4.69
C LYS A 29 -29.57 -1.30 5.28
N ILE A 30 -29.23 -1.83 6.45
CA ILE A 30 -30.15 -2.68 7.22
C ILE A 30 -31.23 -1.78 7.82
N THR A 31 -32.47 -2.00 7.40
CA THR A 31 -33.66 -1.39 7.98
C THR A 31 -34.41 -2.45 8.79
N SER A 32 -34.65 -2.20 10.08
CA SER A 32 -35.63 -2.97 10.85
C SER A 32 -36.92 -2.16 10.97
N GLU A 33 -38.05 -2.83 10.75
CA GLU A 33 -39.38 -2.35 11.11
C GLU A 33 -39.84 -3.16 12.32
N ASP A 34 -39.58 -2.64 13.52
CA ASP A 34 -40.10 -3.19 14.76
C ASP A 34 -41.24 -2.28 15.24
N PHE A 35 -42.46 -2.83 15.36
CA PHE A 35 -43.64 -2.15 15.94
C PHE A 35 -43.94 -0.75 15.36
N GLY A 36 -43.80 -0.57 14.04
CA GLY A 36 -44.11 0.70 13.37
C GLY A 36 -43.03 1.79 13.49
N VAL A 37 -41.91 1.51 14.18
CA VAL A 37 -40.76 2.41 14.26
C VAL A 37 -39.70 1.96 13.26
N ARG A 38 -39.50 2.77 12.21
CA ARG A 38 -38.40 2.59 11.25
C ARG A 38 -37.09 3.08 11.86
N SER A 39 -36.25 2.16 12.31
CA SER A 39 -34.88 2.50 12.74
C SER A 39 -33.90 2.15 11.62
N GLY A 40 -33.44 3.17 10.90
CA GLY A 40 -32.40 3.02 9.88
C GLY A 40 -31.02 3.07 10.53
N ARG A 41 -30.28 1.95 10.55
CA ARG A 41 -28.89 1.95 11.04
C ARG A 41 -27.95 2.28 9.88
N THR A 42 -27.13 3.31 10.03
CA THR A 42 -26.14 3.78 9.04
C THR A 42 -24.88 2.93 8.94
N ARG A 43 -24.71 1.91 9.81
CA ARG A 43 -23.45 1.20 9.96
C ARG A 43 -23.42 -0.16 9.27
N TYR A 44 -22.42 -0.31 8.40
CA TYR A 44 -21.97 -1.55 7.79
C TYR A 44 -21.37 -2.49 8.84
N TYR A 45 -22.19 -3.33 9.45
CA TYR A 45 -21.71 -4.48 10.24
C TYR A 45 -22.33 -5.76 9.70
N GLY A 46 -21.79 -6.24 8.58
CA GLY A 46 -22.04 -7.59 8.08
C GLY A 46 -21.09 -8.64 8.64
N HIS A 47 -20.25 -8.30 9.62
CA HIS A 47 -19.22 -9.18 10.15
C HIS A 47 -19.33 -9.27 11.67
N TYR A 48 -19.58 -10.49 12.16
CA TYR A 48 -19.42 -10.84 13.56
C TYR A 48 -17.96 -11.20 13.80
N SER A 49 -17.35 -10.64 14.84
CA SER A 49 -16.04 -11.05 15.30
C SER A 49 -16.20 -11.89 16.55
N TYR A 50 -15.63 -13.09 16.55
CA TYR A 50 -15.57 -13.92 17.75
C TYR A 50 -14.41 -13.43 18.64
N ILE A 51 -14.74 -12.84 19.78
CA ILE A 51 -13.78 -12.46 20.81
C ILE A 51 -13.74 -13.58 21.84
N SER A 52 -12.58 -14.21 22.01
CA SER A 52 -12.38 -15.30 22.95
C SER A 52 -11.19 -15.02 23.87
N PRO A 53 -11.44 -14.67 25.14
CA PRO A 53 -10.38 -14.42 26.11
C PRO A 53 -9.43 -15.61 26.30
N ILE A 54 -9.99 -16.83 26.23
CA ILE A 54 -9.27 -18.09 26.46
C ILE A 54 -8.33 -18.45 25.30
N ARG A 55 -8.45 -17.81 24.12
CA ARG A 55 -7.62 -18.14 22.95
C ARG A 55 -6.12 -17.90 23.21
N GLY A 56 -5.77 -16.93 24.06
CA GLY A 56 -4.39 -16.66 24.45
C GLY A 56 -3.80 -17.66 25.45
N GLU A 57 -4.65 -18.34 26.22
CA GLU A 57 -4.27 -19.34 27.24
C GLU A 57 -4.18 -20.76 26.70
N ARG A 58 -4.60 -21.00 25.45
CA ARG A 58 -4.47 -22.32 24.83
C ARG A 58 -2.99 -22.72 24.73
N PRO A 59 -2.66 -24.01 24.86
CA PRO A 59 -1.32 -24.50 24.58
C PRO A 59 -0.92 -24.04 23.18
N LYS A 60 0.06 -23.13 23.12
CA LYS A 60 0.66 -22.73 21.85
C LYS A 60 1.32 -23.99 21.30
N GLY A 61 0.96 -24.38 20.08
CA GLY A 61 1.57 -25.53 19.43
C GLY A 61 3.07 -25.33 19.21
N PHE A 62 3.67 -26.13 18.34
CA PHE A 62 5.05 -25.89 17.92
C PHE A 62 5.15 -24.47 17.37
N LYS A 63 6.02 -23.66 17.98
CA LYS A 63 6.33 -22.32 17.49
C LYS A 63 6.87 -22.46 16.08
N THR A 64 6.29 -21.76 15.12
CA THR A 64 6.91 -21.61 13.82
C THR A 64 8.20 -20.80 13.98
N ILE A 65 9.17 -21.00 13.09
CA ILE A 65 10.41 -20.21 13.03
C ILE A 65 10.10 -18.70 12.91
N GLU A 66 8.91 -18.34 12.43
CA GLU A 66 8.40 -16.98 12.35
C GLU A 66 8.03 -16.41 13.74
N GLU A 67 7.39 -17.18 14.61
CA GLU A 67 7.06 -16.77 15.99
C GLU A 67 8.31 -16.61 16.88
N GLU A 68 9.40 -17.33 16.60
CA GLU A 68 10.70 -17.08 17.26
C GLU A 68 11.34 -15.76 16.84
N LYS A 69 11.01 -15.26 15.65
CA LYS A 69 11.53 -14.01 15.08
C LYS A 69 10.69 -12.78 15.42
N GLU A 70 9.49 -12.94 16.00
CA GLU A 70 8.59 -11.81 16.32
C GLU A 70 9.13 -10.86 17.40
N PHE A 71 10.13 -11.28 18.16
CA PHE A 71 10.82 -10.43 19.14
C PHE A 71 12.31 -10.30 18.81
N PHE A 72 12.63 -9.74 17.64
CA PHE A 72 13.94 -9.10 17.52
C PHE A 72 14.03 -7.99 18.56
N ASP A 73 14.97 -8.15 19.49
CA ASP A 73 15.33 -7.10 20.44
C ASP A 73 15.88 -5.91 19.66
N CYS A 74 15.02 -4.96 19.30
CA CYS A 74 15.37 -3.72 18.62
C CYS A 74 16.30 -2.81 19.45
N SER A 75 16.77 -3.27 20.62
CA SER A 75 17.86 -2.62 21.37
C SER A 75 19.25 -2.93 20.81
N LYS A 76 19.40 -3.97 19.98
CA LYS A 76 20.70 -4.37 19.44
C LYS A 76 20.77 -4.22 17.93
N GLU A 77 21.84 -3.52 17.56
CA GLU A 77 22.35 -3.22 16.22
C GLU A 77 21.59 -2.16 15.43
N ILE A 78 22.26 -1.00 15.29
CA ILE A 78 22.03 -0.06 14.20
C ILE A 78 22.35 -0.84 12.92
N LEU A 79 21.31 -1.30 12.21
CA LEU A 79 21.46 -1.86 10.87
C LEU A 79 22.14 -0.79 10.01
N LYS A 80 23.45 -0.90 9.82
CA LYS A 80 24.22 -0.07 8.89
C LYS A 80 23.50 -0.13 7.54
N LYS A 81 23.22 1.05 6.96
CA LYS A 81 22.92 1.27 5.53
C LYS A 81 22.17 0.11 4.87
N HIS A 82 20.96 -0.19 5.31
CA HIS A 82 20.11 -1.11 4.58
C HIS A 82 19.82 -0.51 3.20
N LYS A 83 20.33 -1.14 2.14
CA LYS A 83 20.00 -0.78 0.76
C LYS A 83 18.69 -1.47 0.41
N ASP A 84 17.68 -0.69 0.10
CA ASP A 84 16.36 -1.19 -0.30
C ASP A 84 16.01 -0.76 -1.72
N VAL A 85 14.88 -1.28 -2.22
CA VAL A 85 14.36 -0.96 -3.55
C VAL A 85 14.16 0.56 -3.70
N PHE A 86 13.81 1.25 -2.62
CA PHE A 86 13.54 2.69 -2.60
C PHE A 86 14.79 3.56 -2.51
N SER A 87 15.94 2.99 -2.16
CA SER A 87 17.22 3.69 -2.08
C SER A 87 17.58 4.30 -3.44
N SER A 88 17.26 3.61 -4.53
CA SER A 88 17.43 4.10 -5.91
C SER A 88 16.61 5.37 -6.20
N VAL A 89 15.38 5.42 -5.68
CA VAL A 89 14.48 6.57 -5.81
C VAL A 89 14.94 7.74 -4.95
N ILE A 90 15.34 7.49 -3.70
CA ILE A 90 15.80 8.53 -2.77
C ILE A 90 17.09 9.17 -3.27
N GLU A 91 18.04 8.35 -3.74
CA GLU A 91 19.34 8.81 -4.24
C GLU A 91 19.27 9.36 -5.68
N GLY A 92 18.20 9.09 -6.43
CA GLY A 92 18.04 9.52 -7.83
C GLY A 92 19.04 8.85 -8.80
N LYS A 93 19.62 7.71 -8.40
CA LYS A 93 20.63 6.97 -9.16
C LYS A 93 20.50 5.48 -8.92
N GLN A 94 20.99 4.68 -9.86
CA GLN A 94 21.00 3.24 -9.72
C GLN A 94 21.87 2.85 -8.50
N VAL A 95 21.27 2.12 -7.57
CA VAL A 95 21.96 1.54 -6.41
C VAL A 95 22.19 0.07 -6.72
N TYR A 96 23.34 -0.46 -6.31
CA TYR A 96 23.70 -1.86 -6.51
C TYR A 96 23.88 -2.55 -5.16
N ASP A 97 23.45 -3.81 -5.12
CA ASP A 97 23.74 -4.70 -4.01
C ASP A 97 25.24 -5.01 -3.93
N ASP A 98 25.65 -5.63 -2.84
CA ASP A 98 27.05 -6.01 -2.61
C ASP A 98 27.53 -7.06 -3.64
N GLY A 99 26.61 -7.80 -4.26
CA GLY A 99 26.86 -8.68 -5.41
C GLY A 99 26.84 -8.00 -6.78
N GLY A 100 26.71 -6.68 -6.86
CA GLY A 100 26.67 -5.94 -8.14
C GLY A 100 25.34 -5.99 -8.90
N ILE A 101 24.29 -6.53 -8.29
CA ILE A 101 22.94 -6.58 -8.89
C ILE A 101 22.25 -5.22 -8.66
N PRO A 102 21.64 -4.61 -9.69
CA PRO A 102 20.91 -3.36 -9.53
C PRO A 102 19.68 -3.55 -8.61
N ILE A 103 19.60 -2.70 -7.57
CA ILE A 103 18.47 -2.65 -6.63
C ILE A 103 17.55 -1.52 -7.05
N GLY A 104 16.31 -1.88 -7.42
CA GLY A 104 15.26 -0.92 -7.77
C GLY A 104 15.50 -0.20 -9.09
N ASP A 105 14.72 0.85 -9.31
CA ASP A 105 14.67 1.60 -10.56
C ASP A 105 14.55 3.09 -10.25
N VAL A 106 15.18 3.93 -11.08
CA VAL A 106 15.22 5.38 -10.91
C VAL A 106 13.96 6.05 -11.49
N TYR A 107 13.18 5.31 -12.27
CA TYR A 107 11.92 5.81 -12.83
C TYR A 107 10.77 5.62 -11.84
N THR A 108 10.13 6.73 -11.48
CA THR A 108 8.89 6.72 -10.70
C THR A 108 8.11 8.02 -10.91
N MET A 109 7.01 8.18 -10.18
CA MET A 109 6.24 9.42 -10.10
C MET A 109 6.06 9.78 -8.64
N ILE A 110 6.48 10.98 -8.26
CA ILE A 110 6.39 11.51 -6.91
C ILE A 110 5.19 12.43 -6.83
N ILE A 111 4.11 11.95 -6.24
CA ILE A 111 2.87 12.73 -6.10
C ILE A 111 3.07 13.86 -5.10
N THR A 112 3.68 13.54 -3.95
CA THR A 112 3.95 14.50 -2.88
C THR A 112 5.31 14.25 -2.25
N GLN A 113 5.97 15.34 -1.89
CA GLN A 113 7.15 15.39 -1.05
C GLN A 113 6.76 16.17 0.20
N ASP A 114 6.70 15.49 1.34
CA ASP A 114 6.05 16.02 2.54
C ASP A 114 4.64 16.55 2.21
N GLU A 115 4.41 17.85 2.41
CA GLU A 115 3.15 18.54 2.15
C GLU A 115 3.08 19.13 0.73
N ILE A 116 4.20 19.14 0.00
CA ILE A 116 4.32 19.78 -1.31
C ILE A 116 3.95 18.79 -2.41
N ARG A 117 2.97 19.16 -3.24
CA ARG A 117 2.58 18.39 -4.42
C ARG A 117 3.57 18.59 -5.56
N ARG A 118 4.03 17.51 -6.17
CA ARG A 118 4.91 17.52 -7.35
C ARG A 118 4.15 17.09 -8.59
N ASP A 119 3.84 15.80 -8.69
CA ASP A 119 3.29 15.22 -9.92
C ASP A 119 1.78 15.11 -9.92
N LYS A 120 1.22 15.07 -11.13
CA LYS A 120 -0.19 14.75 -11.34
C LYS A 120 -0.39 13.23 -11.32
N PRO A 121 -1.27 12.69 -10.46
CA PRO A 121 -1.52 11.26 -10.37
C PRO A 121 -2.07 10.61 -11.65
N PHE A 122 -2.53 11.35 -12.65
CA PHE A 122 -3.04 10.78 -13.90
C PHE A 122 -2.12 11.06 -15.09
N SER A 123 -0.85 11.40 -14.84
CA SER A 123 0.16 11.41 -15.91
C SER A 123 0.51 9.98 -16.34
N GLU A 124 0.58 9.78 -17.66
CA GLU A 124 0.89 8.49 -18.30
C GLU A 124 2.37 8.10 -18.18
N LYS A 125 3.28 9.06 -18.02
CA LYS A 125 4.71 8.77 -18.13
C LYS A 125 5.40 8.91 -16.77
N PRO A 126 5.93 7.81 -16.19
CA PRO A 126 6.92 7.93 -15.14
C PRO A 126 8.18 8.59 -15.70
N HIS A 127 8.91 9.31 -14.85
CA HIS A 127 10.11 10.01 -15.26
C HIS A 127 11.25 9.71 -14.29
N ARG A 128 12.46 9.98 -14.76
CA ARG A 128 13.65 9.78 -13.96
C ARG A 128 13.67 10.80 -12.82
N ILE A 129 13.90 10.31 -11.61
CA ILE A 129 13.93 11.13 -10.42
C ILE A 129 15.34 11.65 -10.13
N GLU A 130 15.43 12.90 -9.71
CA GLU A 130 16.64 13.50 -9.15
C GLU A 130 16.77 13.18 -7.65
N ARG A 131 17.99 13.27 -7.12
CA ARG A 131 18.25 13.03 -5.69
C ARG A 131 17.33 13.90 -4.83
N ILE A 132 16.64 13.26 -3.89
CA ILE A 132 15.72 13.94 -2.98
C ILE A 132 16.51 14.71 -1.91
N PRO A 133 16.25 16.00 -1.67
CA PRO A 133 16.95 16.79 -0.65
C PRO A 133 16.84 16.16 0.73
N GLU A 134 17.89 16.18 1.56
CA GLU A 134 17.95 15.51 2.87
C GLU A 134 16.93 16.04 3.91
N ALA A 135 16.42 17.27 3.71
CA ALA A 135 15.42 17.89 4.58
C ALA A 135 14.04 17.20 4.52
N ASN A 136 13.72 16.51 3.42
CA ASN A 136 12.40 15.91 3.25
C ASN A 136 12.17 14.75 4.22
N LYS A 137 10.99 14.69 4.86
CA LYS A 137 10.68 13.67 5.87
C LYS A 137 10.03 12.44 5.24
N ALA A 138 9.14 12.64 4.29
CA ALA A 138 8.37 11.59 3.65
C ALA A 138 8.17 11.86 2.15
N LEU A 139 8.00 10.77 1.43
CA LEU A 139 7.77 10.77 -0.01
C LEU A 139 6.60 9.86 -0.34
N THR A 140 5.67 10.34 -1.15
CA THR A 140 4.57 9.51 -1.65
C THR A 140 4.71 9.36 -3.16
N LEU A 141 4.84 8.11 -3.59
CA LEU A 141 5.02 7.72 -4.98
C LEU A 141 3.92 6.79 -5.45
N ILE A 142 3.74 6.69 -6.77
CA ILE A 142 2.81 5.71 -7.35
C ILE A 142 3.41 4.31 -7.20
N ASN A 143 2.59 3.34 -6.81
CA ASN A 143 3.04 1.95 -6.79
C ASN A 143 3.30 1.46 -8.24
N ARG A 144 4.50 0.92 -8.49
CA ARG A 144 4.88 0.33 -9.78
C ARG A 144 3.99 -0.86 -10.16
N TYR A 145 3.57 -1.66 -9.17
CA TYR A 145 2.72 -2.83 -9.38
C TYR A 145 1.41 -2.68 -8.59
N PRO A 146 0.49 -1.81 -9.05
CA PRO A 146 -0.72 -1.51 -8.31
C PRO A 146 -1.78 -2.60 -8.50
N SER A 147 -2.63 -2.76 -7.49
CA SER A 147 -3.81 -3.65 -7.55
C SER A 147 -5.01 -3.01 -8.24
N MET A 148 -4.86 -1.80 -8.80
CA MET A 148 -5.92 -1.05 -9.48
C MET A 148 -5.35 -0.37 -10.73
N ALA A 149 -6.21 -0.18 -11.73
CA ALA A 149 -5.88 0.57 -12.94
C ALA A 149 -6.13 2.06 -12.73
N ARG A 150 -5.11 2.86 -13.02
CA ARG A 150 -5.08 4.32 -12.89
C ARG A 150 -5.48 4.99 -14.21
N ILE A 151 -4.89 4.52 -15.31
CA ILE A 151 -5.12 5.01 -16.68
C ILE A 151 -5.42 3.80 -17.55
N VAL A 152 -6.48 3.88 -18.34
CA VAL A 152 -6.93 2.82 -19.23
C VAL A 152 -7.33 3.48 -20.53
N ASP A 153 -6.83 2.97 -21.66
CA ASP A 153 -7.23 3.47 -22.97
C ASP A 153 -8.74 3.36 -23.15
N PRO A 154 -9.42 4.38 -23.72
CA PRO A 154 -10.88 4.40 -23.82
C PRO A 154 -11.48 3.19 -24.55
N ASP A 155 -10.81 2.72 -25.61
CA ASP A 155 -11.27 1.58 -26.40
C ASP A 155 -11.22 0.27 -25.61
N ILE A 156 -10.15 0.08 -24.83
CA ILE A 156 -9.98 -1.08 -23.94
C ILE A 156 -10.98 -1.00 -22.79
N GLU A 157 -11.16 0.18 -22.21
CA GLU A 157 -12.14 0.38 -21.15
C GLU A 157 -13.55 -0.01 -21.61
N LYS A 158 -13.92 0.38 -22.83
CA LYS A 158 -15.22 0.03 -23.41
C LYS A 158 -15.32 -1.49 -23.62
N TYR A 159 -14.30 -2.09 -24.24
CA TYR A 159 -14.25 -3.54 -24.45
C TYR A 159 -14.38 -4.32 -23.14
N VAL A 160 -13.64 -3.94 -22.11
CA VAL A 160 -13.67 -4.58 -20.78
C VAL A 160 -15.06 -4.44 -20.15
N LYS A 161 -15.69 -3.26 -20.24
CA LYS A 161 -17.05 -3.04 -19.71
C LYS A 161 -18.12 -3.88 -20.40
N ASP A 162 -18.03 -4.03 -21.71
CA ASP A 162 -19.03 -4.74 -22.51
C ASP A 162 -18.91 -6.27 -22.37
N ASN A 163 -17.70 -6.78 -22.04
CA ASN A 163 -17.42 -8.21 -21.98
C ASN A 163 -17.29 -8.78 -20.55
N LEU A 164 -17.17 -7.93 -19.50
CA LEU A 164 -17.12 -8.43 -18.13
C LEU A 164 -18.50 -8.92 -17.66
N PRO A 165 -18.56 -10.02 -16.87
CA PRO A 165 -19.77 -10.39 -16.14
C PRO A 165 -20.27 -9.26 -15.23
N SER A 166 -21.59 -9.10 -15.11
CA SER A 166 -22.23 -8.00 -14.37
C SER A 166 -21.85 -7.87 -12.88
N HIS A 167 -21.41 -8.97 -12.26
CA HIS A 167 -20.97 -9.01 -10.86
C HIS A 167 -19.49 -8.62 -10.66
N LEU A 168 -18.76 -8.41 -11.76
CA LEU A 168 -17.37 -8.00 -11.79
C LEU A 168 -17.26 -6.58 -12.35
N LYS A 169 -16.31 -5.81 -11.86
CA LYS A 169 -16.00 -4.47 -12.37
C LYS A 169 -14.50 -4.27 -12.48
N LEU A 170 -14.07 -3.53 -13.51
CA LEU A 170 -12.71 -3.03 -13.61
C LEU A 170 -12.39 -2.17 -12.39
N SER A 171 -11.36 -2.56 -11.65
CA SER A 171 -10.93 -1.87 -10.44
C SER A 171 -10.12 -0.63 -10.82
N ARG A 172 -10.77 0.53 -10.80
CA ARG A 172 -10.13 1.82 -11.03
C ARG A 172 -9.67 2.47 -9.74
N GLY A 173 -8.51 3.10 -9.76
CA GLY A 173 -8.00 3.86 -8.62
C GLY A 173 -6.52 4.16 -8.72
N ILE A 174 -6.01 4.87 -7.71
CA ILE A 174 -4.59 5.16 -7.57
C ILE A 174 -4.09 4.40 -6.35
N ASN A 175 -3.02 3.62 -6.52
CA ASN A 175 -2.30 3.01 -5.42
C ASN A 175 -1.02 3.81 -5.17
N LEU A 176 -0.88 4.31 -3.95
CA LEU A 176 0.28 5.07 -3.53
C LEU A 176 1.09 4.29 -2.51
N VAL A 177 2.39 4.50 -2.51
CA VAL A 177 3.33 4.03 -1.48
C VAL A 177 3.92 5.27 -0.84
N THR A 178 3.83 5.37 0.48
CA THR A 178 4.45 6.45 1.25
C THR A 178 5.62 5.88 2.03
N ILE A 179 6.77 6.53 1.89
CA ILE A 179 8.03 6.12 2.49
C ILE A 179 8.49 7.25 3.38
N SER A 180 8.73 6.95 4.64
CA SER A 180 9.46 7.85 5.53
C SER A 180 10.94 7.73 5.25
N ARG A 181 11.66 8.84 5.17
CA ARG A 181 13.13 8.82 5.03
C ARG A 181 13.80 8.06 6.19
N HIS A 182 13.18 8.07 7.37
CA HIS A 182 13.66 7.36 8.56
C HIS A 182 12.83 6.10 8.85
N PHE A 183 12.30 5.44 7.82
CA PHE A 183 11.47 4.23 7.98
C PHE A 183 12.19 3.11 8.73
N TYR A 184 13.49 2.92 8.48
CA TYR A 184 14.30 2.03 9.30
C TYR A 184 14.59 2.71 10.64
N PRO A 185 14.30 2.06 11.79
CA PRO A 185 14.46 2.67 13.09
C PRO A 185 15.91 3.11 13.31
N TYR A 186 16.14 4.41 13.21
CA TYR A 186 17.34 5.03 13.74
C TYR A 186 17.08 5.27 15.23
N ARG A 187 17.38 4.27 16.08
CA ARG A 187 17.64 4.60 17.49
C ARG A 187 18.97 5.35 17.51
N GLN A 188 18.93 6.67 17.71
CA GLN A 188 20.10 7.38 18.24
C GLN A 188 20.46 6.74 19.58
N PRO A 189 21.69 6.22 19.76
CA PRO A 189 22.16 5.90 21.10
C PRO A 189 22.36 7.24 21.82
N GLY A 190 21.37 7.66 22.62
CA GLY A 190 21.55 8.83 23.50
C GLY A 190 20.31 9.65 23.90
N LEU A 191 19.13 9.47 23.31
CA LEU A 191 17.95 10.26 23.67
C LEU A 191 16.88 9.44 24.40
N LEU A 192 17.27 8.87 25.55
CA LEU A 192 16.33 8.62 26.65
C LEU A 192 16.14 9.95 27.38
N GLN A 193 15.33 10.84 26.82
CA GLN A 193 14.78 11.92 27.62
C GLN A 193 13.61 11.33 28.40
N THR A 194 13.89 11.09 29.67
CA THR A 194 12.98 10.72 30.75
C THR A 194 11.63 11.41 30.59
N ILE A 195 10.61 10.68 30.13
CA ILE A 195 9.23 11.02 30.45
C ILE A 195 9.01 10.49 31.86
N HIS A 196 9.40 11.30 32.84
CA HIS A 196 8.97 11.07 34.21
C HIS A 196 7.44 11.26 34.28
N GLU A 197 6.82 10.24 34.85
CA GLU A 197 5.50 10.23 35.46
C GLU A 197 5.02 11.60 35.94
N SER A 198 3.89 12.05 35.40
CA SER A 198 2.96 13.00 36.01
C SER A 198 1.65 12.94 35.22
N PHE A 199 0.74 12.04 35.60
CA PHE A 199 -0.73 12.23 35.66
C PHE A 199 -1.37 10.98 36.26
#